data_AF-A0A1G0BYH1-F1
#
_entry.id   AF-A0A1G0BYH1-F1
#
_cell.length_a   1.000
_cell.length_b   1.000
_cell.length_c   1.000
_cell.angle_alpha   90.00
_cell.angle_beta   90.00
_cell.angle_gamma   90.00
#
_symmetry.space_group_name_H-M   'P 1'
#
loop_
_entity.id
_entity.type
_entity.pdbx_description
1 polymer ?
#
loop_
_entity_poly.entity_id
_entity_poly.type
_entity_poly.pdbx_seq_one_letter_code
_entity_poly.pdbx_strand_id
1 'polypeptide(L)'
;MIGLDPGARAPTFDDPLEMLLACHGKILRQCDTLHKLAAHLKTDGCDMQARQAALGILRYFNTAGQFHHQDEEENLFPALRASTGDDPEQLDALLQRLLREHVVMLAAWNELRPTLLQLAEGMNARLDERLADKFINSYTMHIAVENSELLPIAARLLTPEQLRQIGMRMAERRGASMPGSL
;
A
#
# COMPACT_ATOMS: atom_id res chain seq x y z
N MET A 1 -16.24 8.99 -12.09
CA MET A 1 -15.80 7.72 -12.69
C MET A 1 -14.48 8.00 -13.38
N ILE A 2 -13.36 7.62 -12.77
CA ILE A 2 -12.06 7.68 -13.47
C ILE A 2 -11.90 6.31 -14.11
N GLY A 3 -12.10 6.25 -15.43
CA GLY A 3 -11.89 5.04 -16.22
C GLY A 3 -10.40 4.78 -16.35
N LEU A 4 -9.96 3.58 -15.99
CA LEU A 4 -8.60 3.12 -16.26
C LEU A 4 -8.56 2.69 -17.73
N ASP A 5 -7.85 3.47 -18.54
CA ASP A 5 -7.59 3.20 -19.96
C ASP A 5 -6.61 2.01 -20.08
N PRO A 6 -6.94 0.94 -20.83
CA PRO A 6 -6.06 -0.22 -21.02
C PRO A 6 -4.74 0.08 -21.76
N GLY A 7 -4.60 1.29 -22.31
CA GLY A 7 -3.37 1.78 -22.96
C GLY A 7 -2.44 2.61 -22.06
N ALA A 8 -2.76 2.80 -20.78
CA ALA A 8 -1.94 3.60 -19.89
C ALA A 8 -0.55 2.96 -19.68
N ARG A 9 0.51 3.74 -19.97
CA ARG A 9 1.90 3.37 -19.71
C ARG A 9 2.01 2.92 -18.24
N ALA A 10 2.76 1.84 -17.98
CA ALA A 10 3.04 1.44 -16.60
C ALA A 10 3.67 2.65 -15.87
N PRO A 11 3.16 3.02 -14.68
CA PRO A 11 3.69 4.17 -13.94
C PRO A 11 5.20 4.01 -13.77
N THR A 12 5.93 5.08 -14.06
CA THR A 12 7.36 5.16 -13.77
C THR A 12 7.54 5.99 -12.51
N PHE A 13 8.76 6.06 -11.96
CA PHE A 13 8.99 6.97 -10.84
C PHE A 13 9.06 8.45 -11.28
N ASP A 14 8.86 8.75 -12.57
CA ASP A 14 8.70 10.15 -13.04
C ASP A 14 7.35 10.71 -12.54
N ASP A 15 6.39 9.82 -12.30
CA ASP A 15 5.03 10.12 -11.84
C ASP A 15 4.79 9.43 -10.47
N PRO A 16 5.42 9.90 -9.38
CA PRO A 16 5.39 9.21 -8.08
C PRO A 16 3.98 9.07 -7.50
N LEU A 17 3.07 10.01 -7.76
CA LEU A 17 1.68 9.92 -7.31
C LEU A 17 0.90 8.85 -8.08
N GLU A 18 1.16 8.67 -9.38
CA GLU A 18 0.57 7.57 -10.15
C GLU A 18 1.15 6.21 -9.71
N MET A 19 2.43 6.17 -9.33
CA MET A 19 3.04 4.98 -8.76
C MET A 19 2.37 4.58 -7.44
N LEU A 20 2.12 5.54 -6.53
CA LEU A 20 1.37 5.29 -5.28
C LEU A 20 -0.05 4.79 -5.58
N LEU A 21 -0.78 5.45 -6.49
CA LEU A 21 -2.11 5.03 -6.90
C LEU A 21 -2.13 3.59 -7.48
N ALA A 22 -1.11 3.23 -8.26
CA ALA A 22 -0.97 1.87 -8.77
C ALA A 22 -0.60 0.85 -7.68
N CYS A 23 0.20 1.25 -6.68
CA CYS A 23 0.45 0.47 -5.47
C CYS A 23 -0.85 0.22 -4.70
N HIS A 24 -1.74 1.21 -4.56
CA HIS A 24 -3.06 1.02 -3.93
C HIS A 24 -3.86 -0.07 -4.63
N GLY A 25 -3.91 -0.05 -5.97
CA GLY A 25 -4.59 -1.09 -6.74
C GLY A 25 -4.00 -2.49 -6.50
N LYS A 26 -2.68 -2.60 -6.30
CA LYS A 26 -2.02 -3.88 -5.96
C LYS A 26 -2.35 -4.33 -4.54
N ILE A 27 -2.36 -3.41 -3.56
CA ILE A 27 -2.75 -3.69 -2.17
C ILE A 27 -4.17 -4.24 -2.13
N LEU A 28 -5.13 -3.56 -2.76
CA LEU A 28 -6.53 -3.99 -2.77
C LEU A 28 -6.71 -5.38 -3.41
N ARG A 29 -5.94 -5.73 -4.44
CA ARG A 29 -5.94 -7.10 -5.01
C ARG A 29 -5.41 -8.15 -4.02
N GLN A 30 -4.42 -7.82 -3.20
CA GLN A 30 -3.94 -8.74 -2.15
C GLN A 30 -4.96 -8.87 -1.02
N CYS A 31 -5.67 -7.80 -0.66
CA CYS A 31 -6.79 -7.84 0.28
C CYS A 31 -7.92 -8.75 -0.23
N ASP A 32 -8.30 -8.65 -1.51
CA ASP A 32 -9.26 -9.56 -2.14
C ASP A 32 -8.77 -11.01 -2.16
N THR A 33 -7.47 -11.22 -2.41
CA THR A 33 -6.86 -12.56 -2.33
C THR A 33 -6.95 -13.14 -0.92
N LEU A 34 -6.69 -12.32 0.12
CA LEU A 34 -6.83 -12.73 1.52
C LEU A 34 -8.28 -13.10 1.87
N HIS A 35 -9.25 -12.32 1.40
CA HIS A 35 -10.67 -12.60 1.59
C HIS A 35 -11.05 -13.96 0.99
N LYS A 36 -10.64 -14.20 -0.27
CA LYS A 36 -10.88 -15.47 -0.97
C LYS A 36 -10.18 -16.65 -0.30
N LEU A 37 -8.96 -16.45 0.20
CA LEU A 37 -8.23 -17.47 0.95
C LEU A 37 -9.01 -17.87 2.22
N ALA A 38 -9.54 -16.92 2.97
CA ALA A 38 -10.33 -17.20 4.17
C ALA A 38 -11.58 -18.05 3.87
N ALA A 39 -12.26 -17.77 2.76
CA ALA A 39 -13.40 -18.57 2.31
C ALA A 39 -12.97 -19.98 1.85
N HIS A 40 -11.92 -20.08 1.04
CA HIS A 40 -11.39 -21.33 0.47
C HIS A 40 -10.94 -22.32 1.55
N LEU A 41 -10.29 -21.84 2.60
CA LEU A 41 -9.82 -22.70 3.71
C LEU A 41 -10.96 -23.45 4.42
N LYS A 42 -12.20 -22.94 4.37
CA LYS A 42 -13.36 -23.59 4.98
C LYS A 42 -13.89 -24.77 4.16
N THR A 43 -13.80 -24.67 2.83
CA THR A 43 -14.38 -25.63 1.90
C THR A 43 -13.36 -26.67 1.46
N ASP A 44 -12.14 -26.24 1.16
CA ASP A 44 -11.13 -27.05 0.47
C ASP A 44 -9.88 -27.31 1.33
N GLY A 45 -9.75 -26.61 2.46
CA GLY A 45 -8.59 -26.71 3.36
C GLY A 45 -7.31 -26.12 2.76
N CYS A 46 -6.16 -26.48 3.31
CA CYS A 46 -4.85 -25.97 2.88
C CYS A 46 -4.30 -26.76 1.67
N ASP A 47 -4.94 -26.60 0.51
CA ASP A 47 -4.51 -27.20 -0.75
C ASP A 47 -3.44 -26.35 -1.47
N MET A 48 -3.04 -26.76 -2.68
CA MET A 48 -2.05 -26.03 -3.47
C MET A 48 -2.48 -24.58 -3.78
N GLN A 49 -3.77 -24.31 -3.95
CA GLN A 49 -4.26 -22.95 -4.24
C GLN A 49 -4.13 -22.06 -3.01
N ALA A 50 -4.54 -22.57 -1.84
CA ALA A 50 -4.39 -21.86 -0.56
C ALA A 50 -2.93 -21.50 -0.27
N ARG A 51 -2.00 -22.44 -0.51
CA ARG A 51 -0.56 -22.23 -0.35
C ARG A 51 -0.04 -21.11 -1.25
N GLN A 52 -0.42 -21.12 -2.53
CA GLN A 52 0.04 -20.09 -3.48
C GLN A 52 -0.55 -18.71 -3.17
N ALA A 53 -1.81 -18.65 -2.73
CA ALA A 53 -2.42 -17.40 -2.27
C ALA A 53 -1.67 -16.83 -1.06
N ALA A 54 -1.38 -17.66 -0.04
CA ALA A 54 -0.62 -17.25 1.13
C ALA A 54 0.80 -16.74 0.77
N LEU A 55 1.50 -17.46 -0.12
CA LEU A 55 2.82 -17.03 -0.64
C LEU A 55 2.75 -15.69 -1.39
N GLY A 56 1.71 -15.47 -2.18
CA GLY A 56 1.48 -14.21 -2.90
C GLY A 56 1.31 -13.03 -1.95
N ILE A 57 0.44 -13.19 -0.94
CA ILE A 57 0.16 -12.17 0.08
C ILE A 57 1.45 -11.87 0.88
N LEU A 58 2.14 -12.91 1.35
CA LEU A 58 3.42 -12.78 2.07
C LEU A 58 4.47 -12.02 1.26
N ARG A 59 4.67 -12.42 0.00
CA ARG A 59 5.66 -11.77 -0.88
C ARG A 59 5.40 -10.27 -1.00
N TYR A 60 4.13 -9.89 -1.16
CA TYR A 60 3.75 -8.49 -1.32
C TYR A 60 3.93 -7.68 -0.04
N PHE A 61 3.31 -8.10 1.08
CA PHE A 61 3.32 -7.31 2.31
C PHE A 61 4.64 -7.37 3.09
N ASN A 62 5.51 -8.35 2.83
CA ASN A 62 6.87 -8.35 3.40
C ASN A 62 7.80 -7.34 2.71
N THR A 63 7.44 -6.82 1.52
CA THR A 63 8.33 -5.93 0.75
C THR A 63 7.58 -4.73 0.21
N ALA A 64 6.90 -4.87 -0.93
CA ALA A 64 6.22 -3.77 -1.63
C ALA A 64 5.23 -2.99 -0.73
N GLY A 65 4.51 -3.69 0.15
CA GLY A 65 3.63 -3.04 1.13
C GLY A 65 4.39 -2.16 2.14
N GLN A 66 5.56 -2.59 2.60
CA GLN A 66 6.39 -1.78 3.50
C GLN A 66 7.01 -0.59 2.78
N PHE A 67 7.50 -0.80 1.55
CA PHE A 67 8.07 0.28 0.74
C PHE A 67 7.06 1.37 0.42
N HIS A 68 5.79 1.00 0.23
CA HIS A 68 4.71 1.96 0.02
C HIS A 68 4.56 2.94 1.19
N HIS A 69 4.37 2.43 2.41
CA HIS A 69 4.29 3.33 3.59
C HIS A 69 5.60 4.10 3.80
N GLN A 70 6.78 3.52 3.49
CA GLN A 70 8.04 4.27 3.56
C GLN A 70 8.12 5.41 2.53
N ASP A 71 7.59 5.23 1.31
CA ASP A 71 7.49 6.32 0.32
C ASP A 71 6.67 7.49 0.88
N GLU A 72 5.61 7.18 1.60
CA GLU A 72 4.76 8.18 2.25
C GLU A 72 5.42 8.83 3.45
N GLU A 73 5.80 8.02 4.44
CA GLU A 73 6.27 8.48 5.74
C GLU A 73 7.62 9.21 5.66
N GLU A 74 8.54 8.74 4.82
CA GLU A 74 9.89 9.28 4.74
C GLU A 74 10.04 10.36 3.65
N ASN A 75 9.11 10.45 2.70
CA ASN A 75 9.26 11.34 1.54
C ASN A 75 8.03 12.21 1.28
N LEU A 76 6.85 11.63 1.03
CA LEU A 76 5.65 12.40 0.68
C LEU A 76 5.17 13.28 1.83
N PHE A 77 4.99 12.73 3.03
CA PHE A 77 4.44 13.44 4.18
C PHE A 77 5.38 14.57 4.65
N PRO A 78 6.71 14.38 4.75
CA PRO A 78 7.62 15.48 5.04
C PRO A 78 7.58 16.59 3.99
N ALA A 79 7.51 16.23 2.70
CA ALA A 79 7.42 17.23 1.62
C ALA A 79 6.12 18.05 1.71
N LEU A 80 5.00 17.39 2.02
CA LEU A 80 3.70 18.05 2.26
C LEU A 80 3.74 18.99 3.45
N ARG A 81 4.31 18.59 4.59
CA ARG A 81 4.45 19.46 5.77
C ARG A 81 5.32 20.69 5.50
N ALA A 82 6.32 20.56 4.63
CA ALA A 82 7.19 21.67 4.24
C ALA A 82 6.58 22.58 3.16
N SER A 83 5.47 22.18 2.54
CA SER A 83 4.80 22.99 1.52
C SER A 83 4.02 24.15 2.13
N THR A 84 3.94 25.26 1.41
CA THR A 84 3.12 26.41 1.79
C THR A 84 1.73 26.23 1.19
N GLY A 85 0.74 25.85 2.02
CA GLY A 85 -0.66 25.69 1.62
C GLY A 85 -1.62 26.52 2.47
N ASP A 86 -2.86 26.64 1.99
CA ASP A 86 -3.89 27.51 2.58
C ASP A 86 -4.48 26.99 3.92
N ASP A 87 -4.22 25.73 4.28
CA ASP A 87 -4.71 25.12 5.53
C ASP A 87 -3.69 24.09 6.11
N PRO A 88 -2.61 24.56 6.76
CA PRO A 88 -1.58 23.68 7.32
C PRO A 88 -2.06 22.83 8.50
N GLU A 89 -3.06 23.30 9.27
CA GLU A 89 -3.61 22.56 10.41
C GLU A 89 -4.44 21.36 9.95
N GLN A 90 -5.30 21.53 8.94
CA GLN A 90 -6.06 20.44 8.36
C GLN A 90 -5.14 19.40 7.71
N LEU A 91 -4.10 19.85 6.99
CA LEU A 91 -3.12 18.95 6.39
C LEU A 91 -2.37 18.14 7.45
N ASP A 92 -1.85 18.76 8.52
CA ASP A 92 -1.16 18.00 9.56
C ASP A 92 -2.12 17.01 10.25
N ALA A 93 -3.37 17.41 10.53
CA ALA A 93 -4.36 16.51 11.09
C ALA A 93 -4.62 15.26 10.21
N LEU A 94 -4.70 15.44 8.88
CA LEU A 94 -4.81 14.35 7.91
C LEU A 94 -3.57 13.44 7.96
N LEU A 95 -2.36 14.01 7.89
CA LEU A 95 -1.11 13.24 7.91
C LEU A 95 -0.95 12.45 9.22
N GLN A 96 -1.29 13.06 10.36
CA GLN A 96 -1.26 12.38 11.66
C GLN A 96 -2.27 11.24 11.74
N ARG A 97 -3.44 11.39 11.11
CA ARG A 97 -4.43 10.31 11.00
C ARG A 97 -3.87 9.14 10.19
N LEU A 98 -3.32 9.40 9.00
CA LEU A 98 -2.77 8.35 8.12
C LEU A 98 -1.63 7.59 8.80
N LEU A 99 -0.72 8.30 9.50
CA LEU A 99 0.35 7.67 10.29
C LEU A 99 -0.20 6.74 11.39
N ARG A 100 -1.27 7.13 12.09
CA ARG A 100 -1.90 6.24 13.09
C ARG A 100 -2.54 5.02 12.43
N GLU A 101 -3.11 5.18 11.24
CA GLU A 101 -3.69 4.08 10.47
C GLU A 101 -2.59 3.09 10.01
N HIS A 102 -1.41 3.55 9.58
CA HIS A 102 -0.26 2.68 9.26
C HIS A 102 0.17 1.81 10.44
N VAL A 103 0.18 2.36 11.66
CA VAL A 103 0.49 1.60 12.89
C VAL A 103 -0.53 0.47 13.11
N VAL A 104 -1.83 0.76 12.91
CA VAL A 104 -2.91 -0.24 13.02
C VAL A 104 -2.74 -1.34 11.97
N MET A 105 -2.40 -0.98 10.73
CA MET A 105 -2.17 -1.95 9.66
C MET A 105 -0.97 -2.84 9.93
N LEU A 106 0.14 -2.27 10.41
CA LEU A 106 1.34 -3.03 10.75
C LEU A 106 1.06 -4.01 11.90
N ALA A 107 0.29 -3.60 12.90
CA ALA A 107 -0.14 -4.49 13.99
C ALA A 107 -0.98 -5.66 13.44
N ALA A 108 -2.00 -5.37 12.62
CA ALA A 108 -2.83 -6.41 12.01
C ALA A 108 -2.01 -7.34 11.09
N TRP A 109 -1.02 -6.82 10.36
CA TRP A 109 -0.10 -7.63 9.57
C TRP A 109 0.73 -8.58 10.45
N ASN A 110 1.30 -8.08 11.54
CA ASN A 110 2.10 -8.88 12.46
C ASN A 110 1.30 -10.01 13.10
N GLU A 111 0.00 -9.79 13.34
CA GLU A 111 -0.92 -10.83 13.83
C GLU A 111 -1.28 -11.86 12.73
N LEU A 112 -1.48 -11.44 11.47
CA LEU A 112 -1.85 -12.33 10.35
C LEU A 112 -0.69 -13.18 9.83
N ARG A 113 0.50 -12.59 9.78
CA ARG A 113 1.68 -13.14 9.10
C ARG A 113 2.05 -14.56 9.55
N PRO A 114 2.05 -14.92 10.86
CA PRO A 114 2.37 -16.28 11.30
C PRO A 114 1.44 -17.35 10.71
N THR A 115 0.13 -17.09 10.63
CA THR A 115 -0.82 -18.03 10.04
C THR A 115 -0.59 -18.18 8.54
N LEU A 116 -0.30 -17.08 7.83
CA LEU A 116 0.02 -17.14 6.41
C LEU A 116 1.32 -17.91 6.13
N LEU A 117 2.32 -17.82 7.02
CA LEU A 117 3.54 -18.64 6.92
C LEU A 117 3.23 -20.13 7.04
N GLN A 118 2.39 -20.52 8.00
CA GLN A 118 1.99 -21.92 8.15
C GLN A 118 1.22 -22.44 6.91
N LEU A 119 0.29 -21.63 6.41
CA LEU A 119 -0.46 -21.95 5.21
C LEU A 119 0.47 -22.07 3.99
N ALA A 120 1.46 -21.20 3.83
CA ALA A 120 2.43 -21.29 2.74
C ALA A 120 3.24 -22.62 2.79
N GLU A 121 3.57 -23.09 3.99
CA GLU A 121 4.26 -24.37 4.23
C GLU A 121 3.35 -25.59 4.00
N GLY A 122 2.05 -25.39 3.75
CA GLY A 122 1.07 -26.46 3.55
C GLY A 122 0.53 -27.04 4.85
N MET A 123 0.76 -26.37 5.97
CA MET A 123 0.14 -26.74 7.24
C MET A 123 -1.31 -26.27 7.27
N ASN A 124 -2.20 -27.10 7.80
CA ASN A 124 -3.56 -26.68 8.12
C ASN A 124 -3.53 -25.71 9.30
N ALA A 125 -3.83 -24.45 9.04
CA ALA A 125 -3.92 -23.41 10.03
C ALA A 125 -5.26 -22.69 9.92
N ARG A 126 -5.82 -22.28 11.05
CA ARG A 126 -7.06 -21.50 11.07
C ARG A 126 -6.74 -20.02 10.86
N LEU A 127 -7.21 -19.47 9.75
CA LEU A 127 -7.22 -18.03 9.53
C LEU A 127 -8.40 -17.42 10.30
N ASP A 128 -8.13 -16.49 11.20
CA ASP A 128 -9.18 -15.74 11.89
C ASP A 128 -9.81 -14.73 10.93
N GLU A 129 -11.07 -14.96 10.58
CA GLU A 129 -11.85 -14.11 9.68
C GLU A 129 -11.97 -12.68 10.22
N ARG A 130 -12.11 -12.50 11.53
CA ARG A 130 -12.24 -11.16 12.11
C ARG A 130 -10.95 -10.37 11.94
N LEU A 131 -9.81 -11.04 12.07
CA LEU A 131 -8.50 -10.43 11.87
C LEU A 131 -8.26 -10.14 10.38
N ALA A 132 -8.64 -11.05 9.47
CA ALA A 132 -8.57 -10.83 8.03
C ALA A 132 -9.43 -9.63 7.62
N ASP A 133 -10.69 -9.56 8.09
CA ASP A 133 -11.61 -8.46 7.83
C ASP A 133 -11.08 -7.13 8.40
N LYS A 134 -10.51 -7.14 9.62
CA LYS A 134 -9.88 -5.95 10.21
C LYS A 134 -8.76 -5.41 9.31
N PHE A 135 -7.89 -6.28 8.82
CA PHE A 135 -6.78 -5.91 7.93
C PHE A 135 -7.24 -5.41 6.56
N ILE A 136 -8.23 -6.08 5.97
CA ILE A 136 -8.82 -5.67 4.68
C ILE A 136 -9.50 -4.30 4.80
N ASN A 137 -10.31 -4.12 5.85
CA ASN A 137 -11.04 -2.88 6.09
C ASN A 137 -10.10 -1.72 6.41
N SER A 138 -9.02 -1.95 7.17
CA SER A 138 -8.03 -0.90 7.44
C SER A 138 -7.41 -0.36 6.16
N TYR A 139 -6.96 -1.24 5.25
CA TYR A 139 -6.40 -0.80 3.97
C TYR A 139 -7.45 -0.15 3.06
N THR A 140 -8.65 -0.71 2.98
CA THR A 140 -9.71 -0.18 2.10
C THR A 140 -10.10 1.24 2.49
N MET A 141 -10.31 1.49 3.78
CA MET A 141 -10.68 2.81 4.28
C MET A 141 -9.54 3.82 4.14
N HIS A 142 -8.31 3.40 4.45
CA HIS A 142 -7.14 4.25 4.33
C HIS A 142 -6.86 4.68 2.89
N ILE A 143 -6.79 3.72 1.97
CA ILE A 143 -6.57 3.98 0.54
C ILE A 143 -7.66 4.89 -0.03
N ALA A 144 -8.90 4.77 0.44
CA ALA A 144 -9.98 5.66 0.01
C ALA A 144 -9.68 7.12 0.39
N VAL A 145 -9.19 7.37 1.61
CA VAL A 145 -8.79 8.71 2.07
C VAL A 145 -7.59 9.20 1.27
N GLU A 146 -6.57 8.38 1.09
CA GLU A 146 -5.38 8.80 0.35
C GLU A 146 -5.70 9.17 -1.09
N ASN A 147 -6.48 8.34 -1.78
CA ASN A 147 -6.88 8.59 -3.17
C ASN A 147 -7.78 9.81 -3.34
N SER A 148 -8.70 10.05 -2.40
CA SER A 148 -9.69 11.11 -2.54
C SER A 148 -9.27 12.45 -1.93
N GLU A 149 -8.33 12.45 -0.99
CA GLU A 149 -7.90 13.64 -0.25
C GLU A 149 -6.39 13.88 -0.40
N LEU A 150 -5.55 12.93 0.05
CA LEU A 150 -4.10 13.15 0.14
C LEU A 150 -3.43 13.36 -1.23
N LEU A 151 -3.63 12.45 -2.18
CA LEU A 151 -2.98 12.53 -3.49
C LEU A 151 -3.41 13.80 -4.28
N PRO A 152 -4.70 14.20 -4.29
CA PRO A 152 -5.09 15.50 -4.84
C PRO A 152 -4.42 16.71 -4.16
N ILE A 153 -4.24 16.67 -2.83
CA ILE A 153 -3.52 17.73 -2.11
C ILE A 153 -2.05 17.75 -2.53
N ALA A 154 -1.39 16.59 -2.60
CA ALA A 154 -0.01 16.48 -3.05
C ALA A 154 0.18 17.01 -4.48
N ALA A 155 -0.70 16.66 -5.40
CA ALA A 155 -0.66 17.15 -6.78
C ALA A 155 -0.81 18.67 -6.88
N ARG A 156 -1.54 19.30 -5.95
CA ARG A 156 -1.74 20.74 -5.91
C ARG A 156 -0.61 21.51 -5.22
N LEU A 157 -0.06 20.96 -4.14
CA LEU A 157 0.89 21.66 -3.28
C LEU A 157 2.36 21.41 -3.63
N LEU A 158 2.69 20.24 -4.19
CA LEU A 158 4.07 19.87 -4.47
C LEU A 158 4.50 20.36 -5.85
N THR A 159 5.68 20.98 -5.91
CA THR A 159 6.31 21.40 -7.16
C THR A 159 6.78 20.19 -7.96
N PRO A 160 6.97 20.33 -9.29
CA PRO A 160 7.54 19.25 -10.11
C PRO A 160 8.90 18.75 -9.60
N GLU A 161 9.74 19.64 -9.07
CA GLU A 161 11.04 19.24 -8.51
C GLU A 161 10.88 18.42 -7.23
N GLN A 162 9.96 18.79 -6.32
CA GLN A 162 9.69 17.98 -5.12
C GLN A 162 9.17 16.58 -5.49
N LEU A 163 8.26 16.49 -6.47
CA LEU A 163 7.77 15.21 -6.98
C LEU A 163 8.91 14.37 -7.58
N ARG A 164 9.78 14.98 -8.39
CA ARG A 164 10.95 14.30 -8.96
C ARG A 164 11.86 13.73 -7.87
N GLN A 165 12.12 14.49 -6.81
CA GLN A 165 12.94 14.02 -5.67
C GLN A 165 12.29 12.85 -4.94
N ILE A 166 10.97 12.89 -4.72
CA ILE A 166 10.22 11.75 -4.15
C ILE A 166 10.37 10.52 -5.07
N GLY A 167 10.17 10.68 -6.38
CA GLY A 167 10.34 9.62 -7.37
C GLY A 167 11.73 8.97 -7.34
N MET A 168 12.78 9.78 -7.22
CA MET A 168 14.16 9.26 -7.06
C MET A 168 14.30 8.40 -5.80
N ARG A 169 13.78 8.85 -4.65
CA ARG A 169 13.82 8.06 -3.39
C ARG A 169 13.02 6.77 -3.50
N MET A 170 11.87 6.80 -4.16
CA MET A 170 11.07 5.61 -4.44
C MET A 170 11.86 4.61 -5.28
N ALA A 171 12.59 5.07 -6.31
CA ALA A 171 13.43 4.23 -7.16
C ALA A 171 14.61 3.62 -6.39
N GLU A 172 15.33 4.43 -5.60
CA GLU A 172 16.44 4.01 -4.74
C GLU A 172 16.03 2.88 -3.79
N ARG A 173 14.88 3.02 -3.12
CA ARG A 173 14.32 2.02 -2.20
C ARG A 173 14.09 0.66 -2.88
N ARG A 174 13.94 0.66 -4.20
CA ARG A 174 13.68 -0.53 -5.02
C ARG A 174 14.91 -0.97 -5.82
N GLY A 175 16.08 -0.38 -5.57
CA GLY A 175 17.31 -0.68 -6.32
C GLY A 175 17.25 -0.29 -7.80
N ALA A 176 16.35 0.62 -8.16
CA ALA A 176 16.20 1.13 -9.52
C ALA A 176 16.86 2.50 -9.67
N SER A 177 17.25 2.85 -10.90
CA SER A 177 17.76 4.18 -11.23
C SER A 177 16.75 4.94 -12.10
N MET A 178 16.63 6.24 -11.83
CA MET A 178 15.85 7.15 -12.68
C MET A 178 16.71 7.73 -13.80
N PRO A 179 16.19 7.86 -15.04
CA PRO A 179 16.92 8.55 -16.10
C PRO A 179 17.23 10.00 -15.68
N GLY A 180 18.50 10.41 -15.75
CA GLY A 180 18.94 11.75 -15.36
C GLY A 180 19.41 11.91 -13.90
N SER A 181 19.56 10.81 -13.16
CA SER A 181 20.21 10.81 -11.84
C SER A 181 21.74 10.80 -12.01
N LEU A 182 22.34 11.95 -12.32
CA LEU A 182 23.79 12.19 -12.25
C LEU A 182 24.06 13.43 -11.40
#